data_AF-A0A183KTY4-F1
#
_entry.id   AF-A0A183KTY4-F1
#
_cell.length_a   1.000
_cell.length_b   1.000
_cell.length_c   1.000
_cell.angle_alpha   90.00
_cell.angle_beta   90.00
_cell.angle_gamma   90.00
#
_symmetry.space_group_name_H-M   'P 1'
#
loop_
_entity.id
_entity.type
_entity.pdbx_description
1 polymer ?
#
loop_
_entity_poly.entity_id
_entity_poly.type
_entity_poly.pdbx_seq_one_letter_code
_entity_poly.pdbx_strand_id
1 'polypeptide(L)'
;LFQKNTSTGDLWLIYGCRSPTSSLLFESELSDAVNSKVLKHLCLCFSRDTVNSPDEKYALKEISSILIEQACFPLKAQYVQDCILCKYSTDYEVSEHDIQLMNLVFEKGAKIMICGGPRALAFGVYESWLRLLAMRLYFERTQKWCKYSAIPEEDFINARAYVDIMRKAERFQEDVWA
;
A
#
# COMPACT_ATOMS: atom_id res chain seq x y z
N LEU A 1 23.80 -27.76 15.41
CA LEU A 1 22.40 -27.51 14.98
C LEU A 1 22.19 -26.00 14.97
N PHE A 2 22.55 -25.33 13.86
CA PHE A 2 22.27 -23.91 13.69
C PHE A 2 20.85 -23.78 13.14
N GLN A 3 19.87 -23.45 13.99
CA GLN A 3 18.64 -22.86 13.50
C GLN A 3 18.96 -21.44 13.03
N LYS A 4 19.16 -21.28 11.73
CA LYS A 4 19.06 -19.98 11.08
C LYS A 4 17.59 -19.56 11.18
N ASN A 5 17.24 -18.84 12.25
CA ASN A 5 16.05 -17.99 12.22
C ASN A 5 16.35 -16.83 11.28
N THR A 6 16.26 -17.07 9.99
CA THR A 6 16.09 -16.02 9.00
C THR A 6 14.67 -15.50 9.18
N SER A 7 14.45 -14.55 10.10
CA SER A 7 13.24 -13.75 9.99
C SER A 7 13.38 -12.96 8.69
N THR A 8 12.85 -13.50 7.59
CA THR A 8 12.64 -12.73 6.37
C THR A 8 11.84 -11.49 6.78
N GLY A 9 12.33 -10.30 6.39
CA GLY A 9 11.64 -9.05 6.69
C GLY A 9 10.21 -9.08 6.16
N ASP A 10 9.33 -8.29 6.78
CA ASP A 10 7.92 -8.21 6.37
C ASP A 10 7.84 -7.71 4.92
N LEU A 11 7.44 -8.60 3.99
CA LEU A 11 7.19 -8.23 2.60
C LEU A 11 5.70 -7.91 2.40
N TRP A 12 5.44 -6.75 1.82
CA TRP A 12 4.10 -6.25 1.47
C TRP A 12 4.05 -6.00 -0.04
N LEU A 13 2.94 -6.39 -0.68
CA LEU A 13 2.69 -6.13 -2.09
C LEU A 13 1.32 -5.46 -2.23
N ILE A 14 1.29 -4.32 -2.92
CA ILE A 14 0.06 -3.67 -3.36
C ILE A 14 0.03 -3.84 -4.88
N TYR A 15 -0.90 -4.65 -5.37
CA TYR A 15 -0.99 -5.03 -6.78
C TYR A 15 -2.32 -4.58 -7.37
N GLY A 16 -2.25 -3.94 -8.53
CA GLY A 16 -3.42 -3.42 -9.23
C GLY A 16 -3.48 -3.93 -10.65
N CYS A 17 -4.66 -4.40 -11.06
CA CYS A 17 -4.96 -4.72 -12.44
C CYS A 17 -6.38 -4.27 -12.81
N ARG A 18 -6.87 -4.60 -14.02
CA ARG A 18 -8.18 -4.14 -14.46
C ARG A 18 -9.30 -4.95 -13.83
N SER A 19 -9.11 -6.26 -13.82
CA SER A 19 -10.12 -7.25 -13.49
C SER A 19 -9.46 -8.52 -12.99
N PRO A 20 -10.04 -9.20 -11.98
CA PRO A 20 -9.53 -10.45 -11.45
C PRO A 20 -9.41 -11.55 -12.50
N THR A 21 -10.36 -11.66 -13.42
CA THR A 21 -10.44 -12.81 -14.34
C THR A 21 -9.64 -12.65 -15.62
N SER A 22 -9.36 -11.40 -16.03
CA SER A 22 -8.74 -11.12 -17.33
C SER A 22 -7.34 -10.53 -17.25
N SER A 23 -6.90 -10.09 -16.07
CA SER A 23 -5.64 -9.34 -15.96
C SER A 23 -4.87 -9.52 -14.65
N LEU A 24 -5.33 -10.40 -13.75
CA LEU A 24 -4.57 -10.77 -12.56
C LEU A 24 -3.41 -11.69 -12.98
N LEU A 25 -2.21 -11.11 -13.06
CA LEU A 25 -1.02 -11.87 -13.41
C LEU A 25 -0.50 -12.65 -12.20
N PHE A 26 0.04 -13.84 -12.46
CA PHE A 26 0.70 -14.69 -11.45
C PHE A 26 -0.22 -15.08 -10.27
N GLU A 27 -1.51 -15.32 -10.54
CA GLU A 27 -2.49 -15.64 -9.50
C GLU A 27 -2.07 -16.84 -8.63
N SER A 28 -1.58 -17.92 -9.25
CA SER A 28 -1.08 -19.10 -8.55
C SER A 28 0.09 -18.75 -7.62
N GLU A 29 1.07 -18.01 -8.13
CA GLU A 29 2.28 -17.65 -7.40
C GLU A 29 1.98 -16.66 -6.27
N LEU A 30 1.06 -15.73 -6.49
CA LEU A 30 0.56 -14.82 -5.46
C LEU A 30 -0.18 -15.62 -4.37
N SER A 31 -1.00 -16.60 -4.75
CA SER A 31 -1.70 -17.47 -3.80
C SER A 31 -0.71 -18.24 -2.94
N ASP A 32 0.29 -18.84 -3.57
CA ASP A 32 1.34 -19.60 -2.88
C ASP A 32 2.19 -18.70 -1.98
N ALA A 33 2.56 -17.49 -2.43
CA ALA A 33 3.35 -16.55 -1.65
C ALA A 33 2.63 -16.07 -0.38
N VAL A 34 1.32 -15.81 -0.46
CA VAL A 34 0.51 -15.43 0.70
C VAL A 34 0.27 -16.62 1.64
N ASN A 35 -0.01 -17.80 1.07
CA ASN A 35 -0.26 -19.02 1.84
C ASN A 35 0.99 -19.47 2.61
N SER A 36 2.17 -19.40 1.98
CA SER A 36 3.47 -19.73 2.57
C SER A 36 4.03 -18.64 3.49
N LYS A 37 3.35 -17.48 3.61
CA LYS A 37 3.78 -16.31 4.41
C LYS A 37 5.10 -15.68 3.97
N VAL A 38 5.56 -15.98 2.75
CA VAL A 38 6.62 -15.20 2.09
C VAL A 38 6.15 -13.78 1.86
N LEU A 39 4.92 -13.64 1.34
CA LEU A 39 4.23 -12.37 1.25
C LEU A 39 3.33 -12.20 2.46
N LYS A 40 3.74 -11.36 3.40
CA LYS A 40 3.03 -11.20 4.68
C LYS A 40 1.70 -10.48 4.50
N HIS A 41 1.65 -9.53 3.57
CA HIS A 41 0.43 -8.83 3.19
C HIS A 41 0.38 -8.63 1.67
N LEU A 42 -0.77 -8.94 1.09
CA LEU A 42 -1.11 -8.67 -0.31
C LEU A 42 -2.38 -7.84 -0.34
N CYS A 43 -2.34 -6.63 -0.88
CA CYS A 43 -3.53 -5.87 -1.21
C CYS A 43 -3.78 -5.89 -2.71
N LEU A 44 -5.01 -6.25 -3.09
CA LEU A 44 -5.46 -6.29 -4.48
C LEU A 44 -6.49 -5.17 -4.71
N CYS A 45 -6.32 -4.45 -5.82
CA CYS A 45 -7.33 -3.52 -6.32
C CYS A 45 -7.58 -3.76 -7.81
N PHE A 46 -8.85 -3.65 -8.22
CA PHE A 46 -9.27 -3.87 -9.61
C PHE A 46 -9.94 -2.63 -10.16
N SER A 47 -9.40 -2.08 -11.24
CA SER A 47 -9.88 -0.79 -11.74
C SER A 47 -11.27 -0.83 -12.40
N ARG A 48 -11.75 -2.02 -12.78
CA ARG A 48 -13.07 -2.25 -13.41
C ARG A 48 -14.00 -3.12 -12.56
N ASP A 49 -13.47 -3.81 -11.55
CA ASP A 49 -14.20 -4.70 -10.63
C ASP A 49 -13.95 -4.24 -9.19
N THR A 50 -14.10 -2.93 -8.95
CA THR A 50 -13.85 -2.31 -7.64
C THR A 50 -14.71 -2.94 -6.55
N VAL A 51 -14.10 -3.36 -5.45
CA VAL A 51 -14.79 -3.88 -4.26
C VAL A 51 -15.34 -2.72 -3.43
N ASN A 52 -16.65 -2.53 -3.37
CA ASN A 52 -17.29 -1.42 -2.67
C ASN A 52 -17.82 -1.80 -1.28
N SER A 53 -17.97 -3.10 -1.01
CA SER A 53 -18.37 -3.65 0.28
C SER A 53 -17.57 -4.92 0.64
N PRO A 54 -17.44 -5.28 1.93
CA PRO A 54 -16.67 -6.47 2.34
C PRO A 54 -17.12 -7.78 1.70
N ASP A 55 -18.40 -7.90 1.36
CA ASP A 55 -18.98 -9.12 0.78
C ASP A 55 -18.76 -9.21 -0.74
N GLU A 56 -18.56 -8.08 -1.42
CA GLU A 56 -18.35 -8.04 -2.87
C GLU A 56 -17.10 -8.80 -3.31
N LYS A 57 -16.10 -8.98 -2.43
CA LYS A 57 -14.91 -9.77 -2.78
C LYS A 57 -15.23 -11.25 -3.08
N TYR A 58 -16.29 -11.81 -2.49
CA TYR A 58 -16.73 -13.19 -2.77
C TYR A 58 -17.50 -13.30 -4.10
N ALA A 59 -17.93 -12.16 -4.66
CA ALA A 59 -18.51 -12.10 -5.99
C ALA A 59 -17.44 -12.03 -7.10
N LEU A 60 -16.16 -11.86 -6.75
CA LEU A 60 -15.04 -11.97 -7.68
C LEU A 60 -14.86 -13.45 -8.05
N LYS A 61 -15.67 -13.92 -9.01
CA LYS A 61 -15.60 -15.28 -9.51
C LYS A 61 -14.23 -15.54 -10.11
N GLU A 62 -13.79 -16.80 -10.04
CA GLU A 62 -12.60 -17.32 -10.75
C GLU A 62 -11.26 -16.81 -10.22
N ILE A 63 -11.19 -16.23 -9.01
CA ILE A 63 -9.93 -16.08 -8.28
C ILE A 63 -9.81 -17.13 -7.18
N SER A 64 -8.58 -17.49 -6.88
CA SER A 64 -8.19 -18.41 -5.82
C SER A 64 -8.85 -18.05 -4.49
N SER A 65 -9.50 -19.02 -3.86
CA SER A 65 -10.11 -18.84 -2.53
C SER A 65 -9.09 -18.38 -1.48
N ILE A 66 -7.83 -18.81 -1.63
CA ILE A 66 -6.70 -18.35 -0.82
C ILE A 66 -6.55 -16.83 -0.90
N LEU A 67 -6.63 -16.24 -2.10
CA LEU A 67 -6.52 -14.80 -2.29
C LEU A 67 -7.75 -14.08 -1.72
N ILE A 68 -8.96 -14.60 -1.94
CA ILE A 68 -10.19 -14.03 -1.38
C ILE A 68 -10.12 -13.94 0.15
N GLU A 69 -9.61 -14.99 0.78
CA GLU A 69 -9.56 -15.12 2.23
C GLU A 69 -8.40 -14.33 2.85
N GLN A 70 -7.21 -14.35 2.21
CA GLN A 70 -5.98 -13.89 2.84
C GLN A 70 -5.45 -12.53 2.30
N ALA A 71 -5.89 -12.09 1.12
CA ALA A 71 -5.54 -10.76 0.63
C ALA A 71 -6.45 -9.68 1.23
N CYS A 72 -5.93 -8.45 1.35
CA CYS A 72 -6.73 -7.26 1.60
C CYS A 72 -7.36 -6.76 0.30
N PHE A 73 -8.63 -6.34 0.39
CA PHE A 73 -9.34 -5.62 -0.67
C PHE A 73 -9.81 -4.29 -0.09
N PRO A 74 -8.96 -3.23 -0.09
CA PRO A 74 -9.36 -1.93 0.42
C PRO A 74 -10.61 -1.43 -0.30
N LEU A 75 -11.62 -1.02 0.47
CA LEU A 75 -12.91 -0.64 -0.10
C LEU A 75 -12.77 0.58 -1.00
N LYS A 76 -13.42 0.53 -2.17
CA LYS A 76 -13.42 1.57 -3.20
C LYS A 76 -12.03 1.87 -3.79
N ALA A 77 -11.02 1.03 -3.54
CA ALA A 77 -9.71 1.19 -4.15
C ALA A 77 -9.77 0.75 -5.62
N GLN A 78 -9.60 1.71 -6.52
CA GLN A 78 -9.60 1.46 -7.97
C GLN A 78 -8.18 1.25 -8.48
N TYR A 79 -7.21 1.90 -7.85
CA TYR A 79 -5.80 1.86 -8.20
C TYR A 79 -4.93 1.68 -6.95
N VAL A 80 -3.67 1.27 -7.14
CA VAL A 80 -2.75 0.97 -6.03
C VAL A 80 -2.52 2.14 -5.08
N GLN A 81 -2.59 3.38 -5.59
CA GLN A 81 -2.49 4.57 -4.75
C GLN A 81 -3.67 4.74 -3.79
N ASP A 82 -4.83 4.17 -4.11
CA ASP A 82 -6.02 4.19 -3.25
C ASP A 82 -5.90 3.15 -2.12
N CYS A 83 -5.14 2.08 -2.34
CA CYS A 83 -4.77 1.13 -1.28
C CYS A 83 -3.82 1.75 -0.25
N ILE A 84 -2.96 2.68 -0.65
CA ILE A 84 -2.05 3.38 0.27
C ILE A 84 -2.79 4.41 1.10
N LEU A 85 -3.61 5.23 0.43
CA LEU A 85 -4.45 6.23 1.09
C LEU A 85 -5.63 6.57 0.18
N CYS A 86 -6.84 6.32 0.66
CA CYS A 86 -8.05 6.55 -0.12
C CYS A 86 -8.29 8.04 -0.37
N LYS A 87 -8.42 8.44 -1.65
CA LYS A 87 -8.44 9.86 -2.07
C LYS A 87 -9.79 10.57 -1.93
N TYR A 88 -10.88 9.84 -1.67
CA TYR A 88 -12.24 10.34 -1.92
C TYR A 88 -12.87 11.16 -0.78
N SER A 89 -12.16 11.42 0.32
CA SER A 89 -12.71 12.19 1.43
C SER A 89 -11.68 13.14 2.02
N THR A 90 -12.01 14.43 2.08
CA THR A 90 -11.24 15.40 2.88
C THR A 90 -11.36 15.12 4.37
N ASP A 91 -12.42 14.41 4.78
CA ASP A 91 -12.64 13.94 6.15
C ASP A 91 -12.08 12.54 6.38
N TYR A 92 -11.16 12.07 5.53
CA TYR A 92 -10.52 10.78 5.70
C TYR A 92 -9.79 10.72 7.05
N GLU A 93 -10.14 9.71 7.82
CA GLU A 93 -9.49 9.33 9.08
C GLU A 93 -8.58 8.14 8.82
N VAL A 94 -7.42 8.15 9.48
CA VAL A 94 -6.41 7.10 9.36
C VAL A 94 -7.01 5.75 9.78
N SER A 95 -6.89 4.77 8.90
CA SER A 95 -7.30 3.39 9.13
C SER A 95 -6.18 2.56 9.77
N GLU A 96 -6.52 1.39 10.29
CA GLU A 96 -5.52 0.44 10.80
C GLU A 96 -4.51 0.02 9.71
N HIS A 97 -4.96 -0.06 8.45
CA HIS A 97 -4.08 -0.34 7.31
C HIS A 97 -3.00 0.73 7.14
N ASP A 98 -3.39 2.00 7.23
CA ASP A 98 -2.48 3.14 7.10
C ASP A 98 -1.45 3.18 8.24
N ILE A 99 -1.90 2.89 9.47
CA ILE A 99 -1.02 2.79 10.64
C ILE A 99 0.02 1.69 10.42
N GLN A 100 -0.39 0.52 9.92
CA GLN A 100 0.53 -0.58 9.62
C GLN A 100 1.56 -0.20 8.56
N LEU A 101 1.13 0.45 7.46
CA LEU A 101 2.05 0.99 6.46
C LEU A 101 3.05 1.97 7.06
N MET A 102 2.59 2.88 7.93
CA MET A 102 3.47 3.85 8.60
C MET A 102 4.44 3.20 9.57
N ASN A 103 4.03 2.17 10.31
CA ASN A 103 4.94 1.44 11.20
C ASN A 103 6.02 0.68 10.42
N LEU A 104 5.72 0.16 9.22
CA LEU A 104 6.75 -0.39 8.34
C LEU A 104 7.80 0.68 7.99
N VAL A 105 7.36 1.86 7.59
CA VAL A 105 8.25 2.94 7.11
C VAL A 105 9.05 3.57 8.27
N PHE A 106 8.39 3.99 9.33
CA PHE A 106 9.01 4.74 10.44
C PHE A 106 9.75 3.84 11.43
N GLU A 107 9.14 2.73 11.85
CA GLU A 107 9.67 1.93 12.96
C GLU A 107 10.57 0.81 12.47
N LYS A 108 10.20 0.18 11.35
CA LYS A 108 10.93 -0.98 10.80
C LYS A 108 11.90 -0.63 9.69
N GLY A 109 11.98 0.62 9.30
CA GLY A 109 12.93 1.05 8.29
C GLY A 109 12.65 0.49 6.89
N ALA A 110 11.38 0.24 6.53
CA ALA A 110 11.02 -0.38 5.27
C ALA A 110 11.50 0.41 4.04
N LYS A 111 11.73 -0.34 2.96
CA LYS A 111 11.99 0.16 1.62
C LYS A 111 10.70 0.12 0.80
N ILE A 112 10.37 1.24 0.16
CA ILE A 112 9.26 1.38 -0.78
C ILE A 112 9.82 1.22 -2.19
N MET A 113 9.22 0.32 -2.96
CA MET A 113 9.55 0.09 -4.37
C MET A 113 8.30 0.26 -5.22
N ILE A 114 8.40 1.08 -6.26
CA ILE A 114 7.29 1.37 -7.17
C ILE A 114 7.71 0.88 -8.55
N CYS A 115 6.92 -0.01 -9.14
CA CYS A 115 7.22 -0.63 -10.41
C CYS A 115 5.98 -0.62 -11.31
N GLY A 116 6.14 -0.28 -12.60
CA GLY A 116 5.04 -0.35 -13.56
C GLY A 116 5.16 0.60 -14.75
N GLY A 117 4.13 0.60 -15.58
CA GLY A 117 4.12 1.36 -16.84
C GLY A 117 4.00 2.88 -16.64
N PRO A 118 2.77 3.44 -16.62
CA PRO A 118 2.61 4.88 -16.81
C PRO A 118 3.27 5.69 -15.69
N ARG A 119 4.00 6.76 -16.02
CA ARG A 119 4.52 7.75 -15.04
C ARG A 119 3.43 8.28 -14.10
N ALA A 120 2.18 8.30 -14.56
CA ALA A 120 1.02 8.64 -13.75
C ALA A 120 0.80 7.70 -12.54
N LEU A 121 1.17 6.42 -12.66
CA LEU A 121 1.18 5.45 -11.55
C LEU A 121 2.12 5.93 -10.44
N ALA A 122 3.39 6.16 -10.81
CA ALA A 122 4.43 6.56 -9.87
C ALA A 122 4.08 7.88 -9.17
N PHE A 123 3.60 8.87 -9.94
CA PHE A 123 3.12 10.12 -9.38
C PHE A 123 1.94 9.92 -8.42
N GLY A 124 0.95 9.11 -8.81
CA GLY A 124 -0.22 8.83 -8.00
C GLY A 124 0.13 8.15 -6.66
N VAL A 125 1.07 7.21 -6.69
CA VAL A 125 1.59 6.49 -5.52
C VAL A 125 2.43 7.42 -4.63
N TYR A 126 3.32 8.21 -5.22
CA TYR A 126 4.11 9.20 -4.51
C TYR A 126 3.23 10.19 -3.75
N GLU A 127 2.18 10.73 -4.38
CA GLU A 127 1.22 11.62 -3.74
C GLU A 127 0.49 10.97 -2.56
N SER A 128 0.06 9.71 -2.69
CA SER A 128 -0.60 9.00 -1.57
C SER A 128 0.36 8.78 -0.39
N TRP A 129 1.60 8.37 -0.66
CA TRP A 129 2.62 8.26 0.39
C TRP A 129 2.91 9.61 1.06
N LEU A 130 3.04 10.68 0.27
CA LEU A 130 3.34 12.01 0.80
C LEU A 130 2.28 12.46 1.81
N ARG A 131 0.99 12.24 1.48
CA ARG A 131 -0.12 12.57 2.37
C ARG A 131 -0.08 11.75 3.65
N LEU A 132 0.10 10.44 3.55
CA LEU A 132 0.13 9.56 4.72
C LEU A 132 1.35 9.85 5.61
N LEU A 133 2.52 10.15 5.01
CA LEU A 133 3.71 10.60 5.73
C LEU A 133 3.44 11.91 6.49
N ALA A 134 2.78 12.89 5.86
CA ALA A 134 2.44 14.15 6.52
C ALA A 134 1.51 13.92 7.72
N MET A 135 0.52 13.02 7.61
CA MET A 135 -0.32 12.62 8.73
C MET A 135 0.48 11.95 9.86
N ARG A 136 1.47 11.10 9.51
CA ARG A 136 2.35 10.47 10.51
C ARG A 136 3.26 11.47 11.21
N LEU A 137 3.82 12.44 10.49
CA LEU A 137 4.65 13.50 11.08
C LEU A 137 3.83 14.38 12.03
N TYR A 138 2.59 14.69 11.67
CA TYR A 138 1.65 15.34 12.58
C TYR A 138 1.41 14.49 13.85
N PHE A 139 1.22 13.17 13.70
CA PHE A 139 1.09 12.25 14.82
C PHE A 139 2.34 12.24 15.71
N GLU A 140 3.55 12.18 15.17
CA GLU A 140 4.80 12.20 15.96
C GLU A 140 4.88 13.44 16.87
N ARG A 141 4.45 14.60 16.36
CA ARG A 141 4.45 15.86 17.11
C ARG A 141 3.33 15.98 18.15
N THR A 142 2.14 15.46 17.85
CA THR A 142 0.92 15.73 18.64
C THR A 142 0.40 14.53 19.40
N GLN A 143 0.91 13.33 19.10
CA GLN A 143 0.46 12.03 19.58
C GLN A 143 -1.02 11.75 19.25
N LYS A 144 -1.54 12.37 18.20
CA LYS A 144 -2.92 12.19 17.69
C LYS A 144 -2.93 12.19 16.17
N TRP A 145 -3.62 11.23 15.58
CA TRP A 145 -3.83 11.23 14.13
C TRP A 145 -4.80 12.35 13.75
N CYS A 146 -4.49 13.05 12.66
CA CYS A 146 -5.35 14.08 12.08
C CYS A 146 -6.18 13.53 10.93
N LYS A 147 -7.21 14.30 10.54
CA LYS A 147 -7.87 14.14 9.24
C LYS A 147 -7.01 14.74 8.15
N TYR A 148 -7.20 14.28 6.91
CA TYR A 148 -6.48 14.84 5.75
C TYR A 148 -6.66 16.36 5.63
N SER A 149 -7.88 16.88 5.82
CA SER A 149 -8.20 18.32 5.80
C SER A 149 -7.50 19.15 6.87
N ALA A 150 -6.98 18.51 7.92
CA ALA A 150 -6.36 19.16 9.06
C ALA A 150 -4.81 19.11 9.02
N ILE A 151 -4.21 18.55 7.97
CA ILE A 151 -2.76 18.47 7.82
C ILE A 151 -2.20 19.88 7.57
N PRO A 152 -1.28 20.39 8.41
CA PRO A 152 -0.58 21.64 8.17
C PRO A 152 0.32 21.59 6.93
N GLU A 153 0.47 22.71 6.23
CA GLU A 153 1.36 22.81 5.06
C GLU A 153 2.82 22.45 5.40
N GLU A 154 3.27 22.78 6.61
CA GLU A 154 4.59 22.42 7.13
C GLU A 154 4.82 20.90 7.14
N ASP A 155 3.80 20.11 7.51
CA ASP A 155 3.92 18.65 7.55
C ASP A 155 4.03 18.06 6.13
N PHE A 156 3.48 18.71 5.10
CA PHE A 156 3.75 18.35 3.70
C PHE A 156 5.17 18.70 3.25
N ILE A 157 5.73 19.83 3.68
CA ILE A 157 7.12 20.20 3.41
C ILE A 157 8.05 19.17 4.04
N ASN A 158 7.81 18.83 5.30
CA ASN A 158 8.60 17.84 6.04
C ASN A 158 8.46 16.44 5.44
N ALA A 159 7.27 16.05 4.98
CA ALA A 159 7.07 14.78 4.30
C ALA A 159 7.87 14.68 2.99
N ARG A 160 7.95 15.77 2.20
CA ARG A 160 8.79 15.80 0.99
C ARG A 160 10.27 15.64 1.34
N ALA A 161 10.74 16.40 2.33
CA ALA A 161 12.13 16.30 2.80
C ALA A 161 12.44 14.88 3.32
N TYR A 162 11.49 14.23 4.00
CA TYR A 162 11.62 12.86 4.47
C TYR A 162 11.76 11.87 3.31
N VAL A 163 10.93 11.99 2.25
CA VAL A 163 11.07 11.14 1.05
C VAL A 163 12.43 11.36 0.38
N ASP A 164 12.95 12.58 0.33
CA ASP A 164 14.28 12.85 -0.23
C ASP A 164 15.40 12.18 0.60
N ILE A 165 15.26 12.14 1.92
CA ILE A 165 16.16 11.37 2.80
C ILE A 165 16.03 9.88 2.48
N MET A 166 14.82 9.35 2.34
CA MET A 166 14.60 7.94 1.97
C MET A 166 15.22 7.60 0.61
N ARG A 167 15.10 8.47 -0.39
CA ARG A 167 15.71 8.29 -1.71
C ARG A 167 17.24 8.23 -1.61
N LYS A 168 17.86 9.16 -0.88
CA LYS A 168 19.31 9.16 -0.61
C LYS A 168 19.78 7.89 0.11
N ALA A 169 18.93 7.33 0.97
CA ALA A 169 19.16 6.08 1.68
C ALA A 169 18.73 4.83 0.89
N GLU A 170 18.36 4.96 -0.39
CA GLU A 170 17.90 3.86 -1.26
C GLU A 170 16.65 3.12 -0.74
N ARG A 171 15.86 3.79 0.11
CA ARG A 171 14.63 3.28 0.74
C ARG A 171 13.35 3.70 0.03
N PHE A 172 13.43 4.56 -0.98
CA PHE A 172 12.31 4.90 -1.86
C PHE A 172 12.81 4.83 -3.30
N GLN A 173 12.38 3.83 -4.07
CA GLN A 173 12.87 3.56 -5.43
C GLN A 173 11.71 3.40 -6.42
N GLU A 174 11.93 3.90 -7.63
CA GLU A 174 10.98 3.88 -8.74
C GLU A 174 11.65 3.19 -9.94
N ASP A 175 10.99 2.17 -10.48
CA ASP A 175 11.36 1.46 -11.71
C ASP A 175 10.17 1.50 -12.68
N VAL A 176 10.10 2.58 -13.46
CA VAL A 176 8.90 2.99 -14.20
C VAL A 176 9.25 3.15 -15.68
N TRP A 177 8.46 2.55 -16.58
CA TRP A 177 8.73 2.52 -18.03
C TRP A 177 7.59 3.09 -18.86
N ALA A 178 7.91 3.87 -19.90
CA ALA A 178 6.94 4.47 -20.81
C ALA A 178 6.76 3.66 -22.08
#